data_AF-A0A517U599-F1
#
_entry.id   AF-A0A517U599-F1
#
_cell.length_a   1.000
_cell.length_b   1.000
_cell.length_c   1.000
_cell.angle_alpha   90.00
_cell.angle_beta   90.00
_cell.angle_gamma   90.00
#
_symmetry.space_group_name_H-M   'P 1'
#
loop_
_entity.id
_entity.type
_entity.pdbx_description
1 polymer ?
#
loop_
_entity_poly.entity_id
_entity_poly.type
_entity_poly.pdbx_seq_one_letter_code
_entity_poly.pdbx_strand_id
1 'polypeptide(L)'
;MRLLQVLTAATPLTLASASACAATLHVEYHAGPTTANSTPAKVWSPELWGWLDLHAGAIGPAGAGVVNSGGSGLNAWRVADQSSSSPNPIYVADFLPQDLTRVAAEGWRMRSVIRYVDDFGGERNLGMSAFLGGRAYHMMLDLTTTGDLRATLYDETPRTFQLTTGGAGAAAFHRFQFLNVPNSAAVAFAVDGVVRDQTWDGIPLAGHASNVQWGNSDQALSGRGIADYQEATFEIGPFTEAVGDFDGNGTTDGNDYLWWQRDAGRTLDQIADANGDGRVDAIDLAIWRSNFGAVSSAGGGATQLIPEPAAGAWLAAFVPWFARRKSRTGSGCGTPHGKGATLC
;
A
#
# COMPACT_ATOMS: atom_id res chain seq x y z
N MET A 1 -48.08 -4.76 -49.54
CA MET A 1 -46.70 -5.12 -49.17
C MET A 1 -46.25 -4.10 -48.11
N ARG A 2 -46.52 -4.39 -46.83
CA ARG A 2 -46.25 -3.49 -45.69
C ARG A 2 -44.88 -3.86 -45.10
N LEU A 3 -43.98 -2.88 -45.01
CA LEU A 3 -42.64 -3.01 -44.44
C LEU A 3 -42.72 -3.41 -42.96
N LEU A 4 -41.99 -4.45 -42.59
CA LEU A 4 -41.74 -4.90 -41.22
C LEU A 4 -40.70 -3.95 -40.59
N GLN A 5 -41.04 -3.26 -39.50
CA GLN A 5 -40.06 -2.56 -38.66
C GLN A 5 -39.33 -3.59 -37.79
N VAL A 6 -38.02 -3.71 -37.98
CA VAL A 6 -37.13 -4.43 -37.05
C VAL A 6 -36.70 -3.42 -35.99
N LEU A 7 -37.27 -3.50 -34.79
CA LEU A 7 -36.72 -2.86 -33.60
C LEU A 7 -35.51 -3.68 -33.13
N THR A 8 -34.30 -3.16 -33.28
CA THR A 8 -33.13 -3.66 -32.58
C THR A 8 -33.23 -3.25 -31.11
N ALA A 9 -33.40 -4.23 -30.23
CA ALA A 9 -33.34 -4.04 -28.79
C ALA A 9 -31.94 -3.55 -28.39
N ALA A 10 -31.86 -2.36 -27.81
CA ALA A 10 -30.66 -1.91 -27.13
C ALA A 10 -30.45 -2.79 -25.90
N THR A 11 -29.32 -3.48 -25.85
CA THR A 11 -28.82 -4.13 -24.63
C THR A 11 -28.63 -3.05 -23.57
N PRO A 12 -29.29 -3.15 -22.39
CA PRO A 12 -29.02 -2.21 -21.32
C PRO A 12 -27.57 -2.42 -20.85
N LEU A 13 -26.75 -1.38 -20.91
CA LEU A 13 -25.54 -1.31 -20.10
C LEU A 13 -25.99 -1.38 -18.64
N THR A 14 -25.81 -2.54 -18.03
CA THR A 14 -25.86 -2.66 -16.57
C THR A 14 -24.64 -1.93 -16.03
N LEU A 15 -24.83 -0.67 -15.65
CA LEU A 15 -24.00 -0.04 -14.62
C LEU A 15 -24.26 -0.81 -13.33
N ALA A 16 -23.56 -1.93 -13.16
CA ALA A 16 -23.38 -2.52 -11.84
C ALA A 16 -22.48 -1.55 -11.07
N SER A 17 -23.08 -0.50 -10.50
CA SER A 17 -22.49 0.16 -9.35
C SER A 17 -22.54 -0.86 -8.22
N ALA A 18 -21.52 -1.73 -8.16
CA ALA A 18 -21.23 -2.45 -6.94
C ALA A 18 -21.01 -1.35 -5.89
N SER A 19 -21.97 -1.18 -4.98
CA SER A 19 -21.73 -0.38 -3.78
C SER A 19 -20.53 -1.05 -3.11
N ALA A 20 -19.38 -0.38 -3.13
CA ALA A 20 -18.22 -0.87 -2.41
C ALA A 20 -18.65 -1.06 -0.95
N CYS A 21 -18.50 -2.26 -0.40
CA CYS A 21 -18.79 -2.48 1.01
C CYS A 21 -17.95 -1.51 1.84
N ALA A 22 -18.53 -0.99 2.91
CA ALA A 22 -17.78 -0.16 3.85
C ALA A 22 -16.62 -0.99 4.44
N ALA A 23 -15.48 -0.33 4.67
CA ALA A 23 -14.37 -0.95 5.37
C ALA A 23 -14.86 -1.51 6.72
N THR A 24 -14.35 -2.68 7.08
CA THR A 24 -14.69 -3.39 8.31
C THR A 24 -13.42 -3.71 9.07
N LEU A 25 -13.43 -3.44 10.36
CA LEU A 25 -12.36 -3.85 11.24
C LEU A 25 -12.45 -5.37 11.49
N HIS A 26 -11.39 -6.11 11.16
CA HIS A 26 -11.29 -7.55 11.43
C HIS A 26 -10.78 -7.80 12.85
N VAL A 27 -9.66 -7.15 13.18
CA VAL A 27 -9.04 -7.20 14.51
C VAL A 27 -8.32 -5.89 14.78
N GLU A 28 -8.34 -5.46 16.03
CA GLU A 28 -7.52 -4.35 16.51
C GLU A 28 -6.86 -4.69 17.84
N TYR A 29 -5.87 -3.89 18.19
CA TYR A 29 -5.25 -3.86 19.49
C TYR A 29 -4.76 -2.45 19.75
N HIS A 30 -4.96 -1.97 20.97
CA HIS A 30 -4.42 -0.70 21.46
C HIS A 30 -3.86 -0.92 22.86
N ALA A 31 -2.66 -0.40 23.14
CA ALA A 31 -2.04 -0.48 24.47
C ALA A 31 -2.71 0.39 25.54
N GLY A 32 -3.74 1.14 25.15
CA GLY A 32 -4.52 2.01 26.01
C GLY A 32 -3.81 3.32 26.36
N PRO A 33 -4.54 4.27 26.98
CA PRO A 33 -4.01 5.60 27.27
C PRO A 33 -2.98 5.58 28.41
N THR A 34 -1.98 6.46 28.31
CA THR A 34 -1.07 6.75 29.43
C THR A 34 -1.75 7.72 30.37
N THR A 35 -1.91 7.32 31.63
CA THR A 35 -2.52 8.12 32.70
C THR A 35 -1.61 8.13 33.93
N ALA A 36 -1.89 9.02 34.89
CA ALA A 36 -1.18 9.03 36.17
C ALA A 36 -1.27 7.71 36.96
N ASN A 37 -2.25 6.85 36.64
CA ASN A 37 -2.48 5.56 37.29
C ASN A 37 -1.99 4.36 36.46
N SER A 38 -1.36 4.60 35.29
CA SER A 38 -0.86 3.54 34.41
C SER A 38 0.28 2.78 35.08
N THR A 39 0.20 1.45 35.02
CA THR A 39 1.27 0.53 35.45
C THR A 39 1.45 -0.53 34.36
N PRO A 40 2.62 -1.19 34.25
CA PRO A 40 2.83 -2.30 33.31
C PRO A 40 1.69 -3.32 33.30
N ALA A 41 1.21 -3.73 34.49
CA ALA A 41 0.12 -4.70 34.63
C ALA A 41 -1.27 -4.18 34.20
N LYS A 42 -1.42 -2.88 33.95
CA LYS A 42 -2.68 -2.25 33.50
C LYS A 42 -2.67 -1.83 32.04
N VAL A 43 -1.53 -1.98 31.35
CA VAL A 43 -1.51 -1.88 29.89
C VAL A 43 -2.41 -2.97 29.35
N TRP A 44 -3.28 -2.62 28.41
CA TRP A 44 -4.22 -3.59 27.85
C TRP A 44 -3.46 -4.67 27.10
N SER A 45 -3.77 -5.93 27.39
CA SER A 45 -3.09 -7.06 26.76
C SER A 45 -3.77 -7.42 25.44
N PRO A 46 -3.04 -7.88 24.41
CA PRO A 46 -3.60 -8.24 23.10
C PRO A 46 -4.69 -9.31 23.15
N GLU A 47 -4.59 -10.24 24.10
CA GLU A 47 -5.51 -11.36 24.25
C GLU A 47 -6.93 -10.90 24.61
N LEU A 48 -7.05 -9.75 25.30
CA LEU A 48 -8.36 -9.13 25.58
C LEU A 48 -9.03 -8.54 24.32
N TRP A 49 -8.27 -8.38 23.24
CA TRP A 49 -8.71 -7.81 21.97
C TRP A 49 -8.82 -8.86 20.86
N GLY A 50 -8.70 -10.15 21.21
CA GLY A 50 -8.89 -11.26 20.27
C GLY A 50 -7.62 -11.73 19.56
N TRP A 51 -6.45 -11.19 19.89
CA TRP A 51 -5.17 -11.75 19.43
C TRP A 51 -4.81 -13.00 20.22
N LEU A 52 -4.41 -14.07 19.53
CA LEU A 52 -3.94 -15.30 20.14
C LEU A 52 -2.43 -15.23 20.34
N ASP A 53 -1.98 -15.41 21.58
CA ASP A 53 -0.57 -15.63 21.90
C ASP A 53 -0.19 -17.08 21.53
N LEU A 54 0.62 -17.27 20.48
CA LEU A 54 1.12 -18.60 20.08
C LEU A 54 2.42 -19.00 20.80
N HIS A 55 2.95 -18.13 21.66
CA HIS A 55 4.05 -18.43 22.58
C HIS A 55 3.53 -19.00 23.91
N ALA A 56 2.33 -18.57 24.31
CA ALA A 56 1.66 -19.01 25.53
C ALA A 56 1.41 -20.54 25.52
N GLY A 57 1.90 -21.20 26.56
CA GLY A 57 1.72 -22.65 26.77
C GLY A 57 3.02 -23.44 26.84
N ALA A 58 4.14 -22.92 26.33
CA ALA A 58 5.44 -23.60 26.36
C ALA A 58 6.52 -22.89 27.22
N ILE A 59 6.56 -21.54 27.27
CA ILE A 59 7.70 -20.80 27.86
C ILE A 59 7.29 -19.53 28.65
N GLY A 60 6.07 -19.00 28.48
CA GLY A 60 5.59 -17.77 29.15
C GLY A 60 4.69 -16.94 28.23
N PRO A 61 4.25 -15.74 28.62
CA PRO A 61 3.56 -14.82 27.70
C PRO A 61 4.54 -14.27 26.65
N ALA A 62 4.08 -14.07 25.41
CA ALA A 62 4.89 -13.48 24.33
C ALA A 62 5.34 -12.04 24.63
N GLY A 63 4.61 -11.33 25.49
CA GLY A 63 4.96 -9.96 25.83
C GLY A 63 4.47 -9.50 27.19
N ALA A 64 4.73 -8.23 27.49
CA ALA A 64 4.35 -7.57 28.73
C ALA A 64 4.11 -6.08 28.52
N GLY A 65 3.25 -5.48 29.35
CA GLY A 65 2.96 -4.05 29.29
C GLY A 65 4.14 -3.16 29.66
N VAL A 66 4.29 -2.04 28.93
CA VAL A 66 5.26 -0.96 29.19
C VAL A 66 4.50 0.36 29.24
N VAL A 67 4.77 1.16 30.28
CA VAL A 67 4.19 2.49 30.45
C VAL A 67 5.17 3.53 29.97
N ASN A 68 4.68 4.55 29.25
CA ASN A 68 5.51 5.65 28.74
C ASN A 68 6.76 5.14 28.01
N SER A 69 6.56 4.24 27.04
CA SER A 69 7.66 3.59 26.33
C SER A 69 8.57 4.64 25.67
N GLY A 70 9.86 4.57 25.95
CA GLY A 70 10.87 5.50 25.43
C GLY A 70 10.66 6.96 25.85
N GLY A 71 9.82 7.25 26.85
CA GLY A 71 9.47 8.62 27.21
C GLY A 71 8.46 9.31 26.26
N SER A 72 7.81 8.54 25.38
CA SER A 72 6.89 9.04 24.35
C SER A 72 5.57 9.61 24.86
N GLY A 73 5.21 9.33 26.11
CA GLY A 73 3.87 9.54 26.65
C GLY A 73 2.87 8.46 26.23
N LEU A 74 3.30 7.37 25.58
CA LEU A 74 2.45 6.26 25.14
C LEU A 74 2.76 4.96 25.89
N ASN A 75 1.73 4.21 26.27
CA ASN A 75 1.89 2.82 26.69
C ASN A 75 2.14 1.94 25.46
N ALA A 76 2.73 0.78 25.67
CA ALA A 76 2.94 -0.22 24.62
C ALA A 76 2.97 -1.64 25.20
N TRP A 77 2.72 -2.63 24.36
CA TRP A 77 3.01 -4.03 24.64
C TRP A 77 4.39 -4.39 24.12
N ARG A 78 5.29 -4.76 25.02
CA ARG A 78 6.65 -5.18 24.66
C ARG A 78 6.66 -6.65 24.33
N VAL A 79 7.05 -6.97 23.10
CA VAL A 79 7.45 -8.31 22.69
C VAL A 79 8.96 -8.38 22.76
N ALA A 80 9.49 -9.35 23.49
CA ALA A 80 10.92 -9.54 23.65
C ALA A 80 11.29 -10.97 23.27
N ASP A 81 12.00 -11.11 22.17
CA ASP A 81 12.66 -12.36 21.83
C ASP A 81 14.10 -12.35 22.32
N GLN A 82 14.36 -13.11 23.38
CA GLN A 82 15.68 -13.23 23.99
C GLN A 82 16.34 -14.58 23.67
N SER A 83 15.62 -15.47 22.98
CA SER A 83 16.03 -16.83 22.71
C SER A 83 16.20 -17.05 21.21
N SER A 84 17.00 -18.04 20.83
CA SER A 84 17.03 -18.55 19.46
C SER A 84 16.17 -19.83 19.33
N SER A 85 15.23 -20.05 20.26
CA SER A 85 14.42 -21.27 20.36
C SER A 85 12.96 -21.01 20.03
N SER A 86 12.33 -21.96 19.33
CA SER A 86 10.89 -21.93 19.09
C SER A 86 10.09 -22.38 20.33
N PRO A 87 8.82 -21.94 20.47
CA PRO A 87 8.13 -20.98 19.60
C PRO A 87 8.64 -19.55 19.81
N ASN A 88 8.68 -18.77 18.74
CA ASN A 88 9.01 -17.34 18.82
C ASN A 88 7.86 -16.57 19.50
N PRO A 89 8.13 -15.43 20.17
CA PRO A 89 7.08 -14.64 20.81
C PRO A 89 6.26 -13.90 19.75
N ILE A 90 4.99 -14.30 19.59
CA ILE A 90 4.15 -13.85 18.47
C ILE A 90 2.66 -13.84 18.84
N TYR A 91 1.95 -12.85 18.31
CA TYR A 91 0.51 -12.72 18.37
C TYR A 91 -0.10 -12.92 16.99
N VAL A 92 -1.20 -13.68 16.93
CA VAL A 92 -1.86 -14.08 15.67
C VAL A 92 -3.35 -13.84 15.72
N ALA A 93 -3.93 -13.43 14.60
CA ALA A 93 -5.37 -13.43 14.38
C ALA A 93 -5.70 -14.17 13.09
N ASP A 94 -6.55 -15.19 13.20
CA ASP A 94 -7.02 -15.99 12.07
C ASP A 94 -8.22 -15.33 11.38
N PHE A 95 -8.57 -15.82 10.20
CA PHE A 95 -9.73 -15.34 9.44
C PHE A 95 -10.85 -16.38 9.37
N LEU A 96 -12.09 -15.90 9.37
CA LEU A 96 -13.22 -16.73 8.96
C LEU A 96 -13.25 -16.84 7.42
N PRO A 97 -13.82 -17.91 6.84
CA PRO A 97 -13.91 -18.07 5.39
C PRO A 97 -14.61 -16.89 4.67
N GLN A 98 -15.60 -16.29 5.33
CA GLN A 98 -16.31 -15.11 4.82
C GLN A 98 -15.41 -13.87 4.72
N ASP A 99 -14.48 -13.69 5.67
CA ASP A 99 -13.54 -12.57 5.69
C ASP A 99 -12.53 -12.74 4.55
N LEU A 100 -12.05 -13.96 4.31
CA LEU A 100 -11.14 -14.25 3.20
C LEU A 100 -11.74 -13.98 1.82
N THR A 101 -13.06 -14.18 1.67
CA THR A 101 -13.76 -13.82 0.43
C THR A 101 -13.74 -12.31 0.21
N ARG A 102 -13.92 -11.54 1.29
CA ARG A 102 -13.87 -10.07 1.23
C ARG A 102 -12.45 -9.54 1.07
N VAL A 103 -11.47 -10.08 1.79
CA VAL A 103 -10.04 -9.76 1.63
C VAL A 103 -9.62 -9.87 0.17
N ALA A 104 -10.02 -10.95 -0.52
CA ALA A 104 -9.69 -11.16 -1.92
C ALA A 104 -10.42 -10.22 -2.89
N ALA A 105 -11.66 -9.82 -2.57
CA ALA A 105 -12.50 -9.02 -3.46
C ALA A 105 -12.35 -7.51 -3.26
N GLU A 106 -12.22 -7.08 -2.00
CA GLU A 106 -12.23 -5.69 -1.55
C GLU A 106 -10.84 -5.19 -1.20
N GLY A 107 -9.84 -6.05 -1.03
CA GLY A 107 -8.55 -5.63 -0.50
C GLY A 107 -8.56 -5.50 1.03
N TRP A 108 -7.44 -5.03 1.57
CA TRP A 108 -7.18 -5.04 3.00
C TRP A 108 -6.05 -4.08 3.38
N ARG A 109 -6.03 -3.71 4.66
CA ARG A 109 -5.00 -2.88 5.26
C ARG A 109 -4.58 -3.49 6.59
N MET A 110 -3.28 -3.64 6.79
CA MET A 110 -2.70 -3.97 8.10
C MET A 110 -1.86 -2.80 8.57
N ARG A 111 -1.99 -2.39 9.84
CA ARG A 111 -1.17 -1.36 10.44
C ARG A 111 -0.66 -1.76 11.81
N SER A 112 0.47 -1.18 12.19
CA SER A 112 0.96 -1.21 13.56
C SER A 112 1.82 0.00 13.84
N VAL A 113 1.75 0.49 15.07
CA VAL A 113 2.62 1.54 15.58
C VAL A 113 3.66 0.87 16.45
N ILE A 114 4.90 0.81 15.96
CA ILE A 114 5.99 0.02 16.54
C ILE A 114 7.15 0.94 16.89
N ARG A 115 7.67 0.79 18.10
CA ARG A 115 8.98 1.29 18.51
C ARG A 115 9.94 0.12 18.61
N TYR A 116 10.95 0.11 17.76
CA TYR A 116 12.00 -0.89 17.84
C TYR A 116 12.99 -0.50 18.96
N VAL A 117 13.32 -1.45 19.83
CA VAL A 117 14.06 -1.16 21.07
C VAL A 117 15.50 -1.62 20.99
N ASP A 118 15.71 -2.87 20.58
CA ASP A 118 17.02 -3.50 20.55
C ASP A 118 16.95 -4.74 19.64
N ASP A 119 17.99 -5.03 18.88
CA ASP A 119 18.16 -6.23 18.05
C ASP A 119 19.18 -7.22 18.64
N PHE A 120 19.77 -6.88 19.79
CA PHE A 120 20.90 -7.58 20.41
C PHE A 120 22.09 -7.80 19.46
N GLY A 121 22.29 -6.88 18.49
CA GLY A 121 23.26 -7.02 17.41
C GLY A 121 22.99 -8.23 16.50
N GLY A 122 21.75 -8.71 16.48
CA GLY A 122 21.27 -9.81 15.66
C GLY A 122 20.95 -9.40 14.23
N GLU A 123 20.38 -10.32 13.48
CA GLU A 123 19.75 -9.99 12.20
C GLU A 123 18.32 -9.49 12.44
N ARG A 124 17.73 -8.93 11.37
CA ARG A 124 16.31 -8.58 11.30
C ARG A 124 15.39 -9.56 12.02
N ASN A 125 14.51 -9.02 12.84
CA ASN A 125 13.60 -9.74 13.71
C ASN A 125 12.46 -8.80 14.11
N LEU A 126 11.37 -9.36 14.62
CA LEU A 126 10.17 -8.64 15.07
C LEU A 126 9.55 -7.72 14.00
N GLY A 127 8.24 -7.79 13.86
CA GLY A 127 7.53 -6.87 12.99
C GLY A 127 6.10 -7.32 12.79
N MET A 128 5.68 -7.34 11.54
CA MET A 128 4.32 -7.71 11.14
C MET A 128 4.32 -8.60 9.91
N SER A 129 3.34 -9.50 9.86
CA SER A 129 3.18 -10.45 8.79
C SER A 129 1.73 -10.66 8.41
N ALA A 130 1.47 -10.83 7.13
CA ALA A 130 0.19 -11.26 6.61
C ALA A 130 0.35 -12.51 5.74
N PHE A 131 -0.44 -13.54 6.00
CA PHE A 131 -0.51 -14.76 5.21
C PHE A 131 -1.85 -14.78 4.49
N LEU A 132 -1.87 -14.31 3.25
CA LEU A 132 -3.11 -14.08 2.51
C LEU A 132 -2.94 -14.50 1.06
N GLY A 133 -3.97 -15.13 0.48
CA GLY A 133 -3.94 -15.57 -0.92
C GLY A 133 -2.85 -16.59 -1.24
N GLY A 134 -2.42 -17.40 -0.26
CA GLY A 134 -1.33 -18.36 -0.43
C GLY A 134 0.07 -17.72 -0.52
N ARG A 135 0.21 -16.47 -0.08
CA ARG A 135 1.46 -15.72 -0.03
C ARG A 135 1.72 -15.21 1.39
N ALA A 136 3.00 -15.12 1.73
CA ALA A 136 3.48 -14.56 2.99
C ALA A 136 4.12 -13.18 2.73
N TYR A 137 3.63 -12.19 3.45
CA TYR A 137 4.11 -10.81 3.43
C TYR A 137 4.72 -10.52 4.79
N HIS A 138 6.03 -10.71 4.94
CA HIS A 138 6.75 -10.38 6.17
C HIS A 138 7.50 -9.06 6.06
N MET A 139 7.37 -8.24 7.10
CA MET A 139 8.29 -7.13 7.36
C MET A 139 8.94 -7.35 8.71
N MET A 140 10.27 -7.37 8.74
CA MET A 140 11.06 -7.48 9.97
C MET A 140 11.94 -6.25 10.14
N LEU A 141 12.06 -5.80 11.39
CA LEU A 141 12.85 -4.64 11.77
C LEU A 141 14.27 -5.05 12.15
N ASP A 142 15.19 -4.12 12.02
CA ASP A 142 16.61 -4.33 12.34
C ASP A 142 17.26 -3.00 12.69
N LEU A 143 18.39 -3.03 13.40
CA LEU A 143 19.25 -1.85 13.56
C LEU A 143 20.55 -2.06 12.79
N THR A 144 21.03 -1.00 12.15
CA THR A 144 22.40 -1.01 11.66
C THR A 144 23.39 -0.99 12.81
N THR A 145 24.65 -1.32 12.51
CA THR A 145 25.76 -1.08 13.44
C THR A 145 25.93 0.41 13.83
N THR A 146 25.36 1.33 13.05
CA THR A 146 25.29 2.77 13.36
C THR A 146 24.04 3.18 14.13
N GLY A 147 23.14 2.24 14.44
CA GLY A 147 21.89 2.47 15.18
C GLY A 147 20.73 3.00 14.32
N ASP A 148 20.83 2.89 13.00
CA ASP A 148 19.75 3.28 12.10
C ASP A 148 18.71 2.18 11.99
N LEU A 149 17.43 2.54 12.16
CA LEU A 149 16.31 1.65 11.93
C LEU A 149 16.20 1.24 10.45
N ARG A 150 16.03 -0.07 10.23
CA ARG A 150 15.75 -0.67 8.93
C ARG A 150 14.48 -1.51 9.00
N ALA A 151 13.78 -1.58 7.88
CA ALA A 151 12.72 -2.56 7.64
C ALA A 151 13.11 -3.41 6.43
N THR A 152 12.94 -4.73 6.53
CA THR A 152 13.18 -5.66 5.44
C THR A 152 11.91 -6.38 5.07
N LEU A 153 11.50 -6.27 3.82
CA LEU A 153 10.38 -6.99 3.24
C LEU A 153 10.87 -8.32 2.68
N TYR A 154 10.13 -9.38 2.97
CA TYR A 154 10.45 -10.72 2.49
C TYR A 154 9.75 -10.99 1.16
N ASP A 155 10.56 -11.39 0.20
CA ASP A 155 10.26 -11.85 -1.14
C ASP A 155 11.33 -12.91 -1.51
N GLU A 156 11.39 -13.35 -2.77
CA GLU A 156 12.47 -14.25 -3.20
C GLU A 156 13.87 -13.62 -3.07
N THR A 157 13.98 -12.29 -2.96
CA THR A 157 15.26 -11.56 -2.83
C THR A 157 15.08 -10.34 -1.92
N PRO A 158 15.33 -10.48 -0.59
CA PRO A 158 14.86 -9.53 0.42
C PRO A 158 15.18 -8.07 0.09
N ARG A 159 14.19 -7.19 0.27
CA ARG A 159 14.32 -5.74 0.06
C ARG A 159 14.42 -5.02 1.39
N THR A 160 15.53 -4.32 1.62
CA THR A 160 15.79 -3.57 2.85
C THR A 160 15.71 -2.07 2.64
N PHE A 161 14.95 -1.40 3.48
CA PHE A 161 14.74 0.04 3.51
C PHE A 161 15.36 0.61 4.78
N GLN A 162 16.26 1.57 4.63
CA GLN A 162 16.77 2.35 5.76
C GLN A 162 15.79 3.48 6.05
N LEU A 163 15.25 3.50 7.27
CA LEU A 163 14.17 4.41 7.68
C LEU A 163 14.68 5.64 8.41
N THR A 164 15.86 5.54 9.01
CA THR A 164 16.49 6.65 9.75
C THR A 164 17.95 6.81 9.34
N THR A 165 18.52 7.97 9.63
CA THR A 165 19.92 8.28 9.32
C THR A 165 20.59 8.95 10.51
N GLY A 166 21.75 8.42 10.93
CA GLY A 166 22.46 8.87 12.11
C GLY A 166 21.79 8.52 13.44
N GLY A 167 20.92 7.50 13.46
CA GLY A 167 20.19 7.02 14.64
C GLY A 167 19.09 7.95 15.16
N ALA A 168 18.95 9.15 14.59
CA ALA A 168 17.88 10.07 14.95
C ALA A 168 16.52 9.48 14.55
N GLY A 169 15.59 9.42 15.50
CA GLY A 169 14.26 8.83 15.28
C GLY A 169 14.20 7.31 15.42
N ALA A 170 15.33 6.58 15.38
CA ALA A 170 15.29 5.11 15.36
C ALA A 170 14.59 4.47 16.58
N ALA A 171 14.64 5.16 17.73
CA ALA A 171 13.99 4.74 18.97
C ALA A 171 12.58 5.35 19.17
N ALA A 172 12.02 6.00 18.14
CA ALA A 172 10.67 6.54 18.15
C ALA A 172 9.64 5.44 17.83
N PHE A 173 8.36 5.78 18.02
CA PHE A 173 7.29 5.02 17.39
C PHE A 173 7.19 5.43 15.92
N HIS A 174 7.05 4.44 15.06
CA HIS A 174 6.77 4.58 13.64
C HIS A 174 5.52 3.78 13.29
N ARG A 175 4.70 4.30 12.37
CA ARG A 175 3.54 3.59 11.84
C ARG A 175 3.93 2.82 10.59
N PHE A 176 3.80 1.51 10.64
CA PHE A 176 3.99 0.63 9.50
C PHE A 176 2.63 0.25 8.91
N GLN A 177 2.54 0.22 7.59
CA GLN A 177 1.33 -0.13 6.87
C GLN A 177 1.61 -1.07 5.71
N PHE A 178 0.81 -2.13 5.65
CA PHE A 178 0.61 -2.93 4.45
C PHE A 178 -0.75 -2.56 3.86
N LEU A 179 -0.78 -2.28 2.58
CA LEU A 179 -2.00 -1.92 1.87
C LEU A 179 -2.14 -2.76 0.61
N ASN A 180 -3.18 -3.58 0.55
CA ASN A 180 -3.60 -4.25 -0.67
C ASN A 180 -4.87 -3.59 -1.17
N VAL A 181 -4.78 -2.90 -2.31
CA VAL A 181 -5.94 -2.32 -2.98
C VAL A 181 -6.71 -3.42 -3.75
N PRO A 182 -8.03 -3.26 -3.96
CA PRO A 182 -8.82 -4.25 -4.68
C PRO A 182 -8.19 -4.69 -6.01
N ASN A 183 -8.18 -6.00 -6.25
CA ASN A 183 -7.64 -6.64 -7.47
C ASN A 183 -6.13 -6.45 -7.70
N SER A 184 -5.37 -5.95 -6.71
CA SER A 184 -3.92 -5.88 -6.80
C SER A 184 -3.27 -7.20 -6.40
N ALA A 185 -2.31 -7.65 -7.22
CA ALA A 185 -1.43 -8.76 -6.87
C ALA A 185 -0.26 -8.32 -5.96
N ALA A 186 -0.06 -7.02 -5.78
CA ALA A 186 0.97 -6.42 -4.94
C ALA A 186 0.37 -5.75 -3.70
N VAL A 187 1.20 -5.63 -2.68
CA VAL A 187 0.96 -4.92 -1.42
C VAL A 187 1.87 -3.69 -1.40
N ALA A 188 1.31 -2.53 -1.11
CA ALA A 188 2.09 -1.35 -0.82
C ALA A 188 2.59 -1.38 0.62
N PHE A 189 3.86 -1.05 0.82
CA PHE A 189 4.49 -0.86 2.11
C PHE A 189 4.72 0.63 2.35
N ALA A 190 4.15 1.15 3.43
CA ALA A 190 4.35 2.53 3.85
C ALA A 190 4.84 2.59 5.29
N VAL A 191 5.63 3.63 5.57
CA VAL A 191 6.14 3.97 6.90
C VAL A 191 5.82 5.43 7.14
N ASP A 192 5.14 5.73 8.24
CA ASP A 192 4.78 7.09 8.66
C ASP A 192 4.02 7.86 7.57
N GLY A 193 3.08 7.17 6.90
CA GLY A 193 2.30 7.75 5.80
C GLY A 193 3.04 7.85 4.46
N VAL A 194 4.36 7.58 4.43
CA VAL A 194 5.17 7.61 3.20
C VAL A 194 5.29 6.22 2.61
N VAL A 195 4.85 6.09 1.37
CA VAL A 195 4.99 4.88 0.57
C VAL A 195 6.47 4.61 0.27
N ARG A 196 6.95 3.44 0.68
CA ARG A 196 8.33 2.98 0.44
C ARG A 196 8.40 1.96 -0.71
N ASP A 197 7.34 1.20 -0.94
CA ASP A 197 7.26 0.20 -2.01
C ASP A 197 5.79 -0.04 -2.40
N GLN A 198 5.51 -0.26 -3.69
CA GLN A 198 4.17 -0.58 -4.22
C GLN A 198 4.14 -1.87 -5.05
N THR A 199 5.28 -2.54 -5.15
CA THR A 199 5.49 -3.70 -6.04
C THR A 199 5.72 -4.99 -5.27
N TRP A 200 5.47 -4.99 -3.95
CA TRP A 200 5.72 -6.17 -3.12
C TRP A 200 4.68 -7.26 -3.33
N ASP A 201 5.09 -8.38 -3.93
CA ASP A 201 4.24 -9.52 -4.19
C ASP A 201 4.34 -10.62 -3.13
N GLY A 202 5.29 -10.54 -2.20
CA GLY A 202 5.47 -11.51 -1.10
C GLY A 202 6.03 -12.86 -1.57
N ILE A 203 6.16 -13.81 -0.65
CA ILE A 203 6.70 -15.14 -0.93
C ILE A 203 5.55 -16.14 -1.13
N PRO A 204 5.53 -16.93 -2.22
CA PRO A 204 4.59 -18.04 -2.35
C PRO A 204 4.74 -19.04 -1.20
N LEU A 205 3.67 -19.27 -0.45
CA LEU A 205 3.66 -20.18 0.70
C LEU A 205 2.36 -21.00 0.70
N ALA A 206 2.24 -21.90 -0.26
CA ALA A 206 1.10 -22.78 -0.38
C ALA A 206 0.97 -23.71 0.85
N GLY A 207 -0.25 -23.83 1.38
CA GLY A 207 -0.55 -24.73 2.50
C GLY A 207 -0.44 -24.11 3.90
N HIS A 208 0.09 -22.88 4.02
CA HIS A 208 -0.04 -22.12 5.26
C HIS A 208 -1.46 -21.56 5.40
N ALA A 209 -2.04 -21.65 6.60
CA ALA A 209 -3.36 -21.07 6.88
C ALA A 209 -3.33 -19.55 6.78
N SER A 210 -4.44 -18.93 6.37
CA SER A 210 -4.50 -17.48 6.30
C SER A 210 -4.69 -16.85 7.68
N ASN A 211 -3.76 -15.96 8.04
CA ASN A 211 -3.79 -15.20 9.28
C ASN A 211 -2.88 -13.96 9.19
N VAL A 212 -2.99 -13.09 10.19
CA VAL A 212 -2.11 -11.94 10.37
C VAL A 212 -1.40 -12.04 11.70
N GLN A 213 -0.17 -11.54 11.75
CA GLN A 213 0.72 -11.78 12.87
C GLN A 213 1.56 -10.55 13.18
N TRP A 214 1.95 -10.37 14.43
CA TRP A 214 2.95 -9.40 14.85
C TRP A 214 3.77 -9.93 16.03
N GLY A 215 4.94 -9.35 16.26
CA GLY A 215 5.99 -9.97 17.07
C GLY A 215 7.00 -10.69 16.17
N ASN A 216 7.61 -11.77 16.65
CA ASN A 216 8.64 -12.48 15.86
C ASN A 216 7.99 -13.60 15.03
N SER A 217 7.53 -13.22 13.84
CA SER A 217 6.97 -14.12 12.84
C SER A 217 7.98 -14.83 11.95
N ASP A 218 9.28 -14.50 12.04
CA ASP A 218 10.30 -15.16 11.24
C ASP A 218 10.90 -16.34 12.00
N GLN A 219 10.38 -17.53 11.71
CA GLN A 219 10.87 -18.78 12.31
C GLN A 219 12.13 -19.33 11.63
N ALA A 220 12.56 -18.76 10.51
CA ALA A 220 13.71 -19.25 9.76
C ALA A 220 15.05 -18.70 10.29
N LEU A 221 15.01 -17.58 11.02
CA LEU A 221 16.20 -16.94 11.58
C LEU A 221 16.28 -17.12 13.09
N SER A 222 17.51 -17.11 13.59
CA SER A 222 17.80 -17.01 15.03
C SER A 222 17.87 -15.56 15.52
N GLY A 223 17.26 -14.63 14.76
CA GLY A 223 17.21 -13.21 15.10
C GLY A 223 16.46 -12.99 16.41
N ARG A 224 16.93 -12.05 17.21
CA ARG A 224 16.41 -11.72 18.54
C ARG A 224 16.20 -10.23 18.62
N GLY A 225 15.23 -9.79 19.38
CA GLY A 225 15.08 -8.37 19.62
C GLY A 225 13.96 -8.03 20.55
N ILE A 226 13.75 -6.74 20.70
CA ILE A 226 12.71 -6.16 21.54
C ILE A 226 12.00 -5.08 20.73
N ALA A 227 10.68 -5.15 20.67
CA ALA A 227 9.84 -4.13 20.08
C ALA A 227 8.64 -3.85 20.97
N ASP A 228 8.27 -2.58 21.02
CA ASP A 228 7.12 -2.06 21.74
C ASP A 228 6.01 -1.76 20.72
N TYR A 229 4.86 -2.40 20.86
CA TYR A 229 3.70 -2.25 19.98
C TYR A 229 2.64 -1.41 20.69
N GLN A 230 2.32 -0.24 20.15
CA GLN A 230 1.27 0.62 20.68
C GLN A 230 -0.10 0.27 20.10
N GLU A 231 -0.13 -0.17 18.84
CA GLU A 231 -1.33 -0.57 18.10
C GLU A 231 -1.00 -1.74 17.16
N ALA A 232 -1.96 -2.63 16.92
CA ALA A 232 -1.94 -3.56 15.78
C ALA A 232 -3.36 -3.74 15.22
N THR A 233 -3.58 -3.39 13.95
CA THR A 233 -4.89 -3.41 13.32
C THR A 233 -4.87 -4.14 11.98
N PHE A 234 -5.96 -4.83 11.68
CA PHE A 234 -6.25 -5.35 10.35
C PHE A 234 -7.69 -5.02 9.96
N GLU A 235 -7.84 -4.43 8.79
CA GLU A 235 -9.12 -4.00 8.26
C GLU A 235 -9.30 -4.56 6.85
N ILE A 236 -10.55 -4.84 6.50
CA ILE A 236 -10.96 -5.40 5.22
C ILE A 236 -11.82 -4.36 4.53
N GLY A 237 -11.48 -3.99 3.31
CA GLY A 237 -12.25 -3.00 2.58
C GLY A 237 -11.51 -2.37 1.42
N PRO A 238 -12.22 -1.55 0.63
CA PRO A 238 -11.76 -0.95 -0.61
C PRO A 238 -10.81 0.23 -0.34
N PHE A 239 -9.70 -0.03 0.37
CA PHE A 239 -8.69 0.96 0.66
C PHE A 239 -7.95 1.38 -0.60
N THR A 240 -7.41 2.60 -0.53
CA THR A 240 -6.76 3.25 -1.64
C THR A 240 -5.57 4.05 -1.11
N GLU A 241 -4.57 4.28 -1.96
CA GLU A 241 -3.29 4.87 -1.55
C GLU A 241 -3.23 6.33 -2.03
N ALA A 242 -3.43 7.30 -1.13
CA ALA A 242 -3.34 8.73 -1.44
C ALA A 242 -2.16 9.39 -0.74
N VAL A 243 -1.46 10.29 -1.42
CA VAL A 243 -0.34 11.05 -0.84
C VAL A 243 -0.88 12.13 0.08
N GLY A 244 -0.43 12.19 1.33
CA GLY A 244 -0.94 13.14 2.32
C GLY A 244 -2.23 12.68 3.01
N ASP A 245 -2.69 11.47 2.73
CA ASP A 245 -3.70 10.75 3.52
C ASP A 245 -3.02 10.15 4.76
N PHE A 246 -2.87 10.97 5.80
CA PHE A 246 -2.14 10.67 7.02
C PHE A 246 -2.94 9.76 7.96
N ASP A 247 -4.27 9.74 7.85
CA ASP A 247 -5.13 8.81 8.59
C ASP A 247 -5.37 7.49 7.83
N GLY A 248 -5.02 7.46 6.54
CA GLY A 248 -5.04 6.34 5.62
C GLY A 248 -6.43 6.02 5.07
N ASN A 249 -7.43 6.88 5.25
CA ASN A 249 -8.83 6.60 4.92
C ASN A 249 -9.14 6.56 3.41
N GLY A 250 -8.13 6.78 2.57
CA GLY A 250 -8.22 6.80 1.11
C GLY A 250 -8.47 8.18 0.51
N THR A 251 -8.58 9.22 1.35
CA THR A 251 -8.82 10.60 0.93
C THR A 251 -7.86 11.54 1.65
N THR A 252 -7.30 12.51 0.92
CA THR A 252 -6.48 13.56 1.52
C THR A 252 -7.36 14.77 1.81
N ASP A 253 -7.80 14.92 3.05
CA ASP A 253 -8.80 15.91 3.45
C ASP A 253 -8.44 16.67 4.74
N GLY A 254 -9.43 17.35 5.33
CA GLY A 254 -9.24 18.16 6.52
C GLY A 254 -8.91 17.35 7.79
N ASN A 255 -9.24 16.07 7.85
CA ASN A 255 -8.87 15.19 8.96
C ASN A 255 -7.36 14.94 8.95
N ASP A 256 -6.76 14.78 7.78
CA ASP A 256 -5.30 14.67 7.64
C ASP A 256 -4.59 15.95 8.08
N TYR A 257 -5.17 17.13 7.81
CA TYR A 257 -4.62 18.38 8.32
C TYR A 257 -4.53 18.39 9.84
N LEU A 258 -5.49 17.78 10.55
CA LEU A 258 -5.45 17.68 12.01
C LEU A 258 -4.35 16.74 12.50
N TRP A 259 -4.01 15.70 11.73
CA TRP A 259 -2.83 14.86 11.99
C TRP A 259 -1.55 15.67 11.82
N TRP A 260 -1.40 16.38 10.70
CA TRP A 260 -0.25 17.27 10.51
C TRP A 260 -0.14 18.32 11.61
N GLN A 261 -1.23 18.97 12.01
CA GLN A 261 -1.19 19.98 13.10
C GLN A 261 -0.79 19.37 14.45
N ARG A 262 -1.21 18.12 14.71
CA ARG A 262 -0.87 17.42 15.93
C ARG A 262 0.61 17.07 15.97
N ASP A 263 1.18 16.73 14.81
CA ASP A 263 2.56 16.27 14.69
C ASP A 263 3.54 17.39 14.29
N ALA A 264 3.05 18.57 13.94
CA ALA A 264 3.86 19.72 13.58
C ALA A 264 4.89 20.06 14.66
N GLY A 265 6.17 20.03 14.29
CA GLY A 265 7.29 20.27 15.20
C GLY A 265 7.62 19.11 16.13
N ARG A 266 6.92 17.96 16.02
CA ARG A 266 7.33 16.71 16.67
C ARG A 266 8.40 16.02 15.87
N THR A 267 9.25 15.30 16.57
CA THR A 267 10.26 14.41 15.99
C THR A 267 9.95 12.93 16.23
N LEU A 268 8.83 12.62 16.88
CA LEU A 268 8.39 11.29 17.27
C LEU A 268 6.92 11.12 16.83
N ASP A 269 6.56 9.94 16.30
CA ASP A 269 5.23 9.68 15.70
C ASP A 269 4.98 10.56 14.46
N GLN A 270 5.81 10.37 13.44
CA GLN A 270 5.96 11.24 12.26
C GLN A 270 4.90 10.97 11.20
N ILE A 271 3.67 10.66 11.60
CA ILE A 271 2.58 10.23 10.70
C ILE A 271 2.38 11.22 9.54
N ALA A 272 2.65 12.50 9.79
CA ALA A 272 2.53 13.58 8.82
C ALA A 272 3.87 14.05 8.20
N ASP A 273 4.94 13.25 8.26
CA ASP A 273 6.20 13.48 7.54
C ASP A 273 6.05 13.00 6.10
N ALA A 274 5.36 13.79 5.29
CA ALA A 274 5.02 13.43 3.92
C ALA A 274 6.24 13.32 2.99
N ASN A 275 7.36 13.96 3.34
CA ASN A 275 8.59 13.92 2.53
C ASN A 275 9.57 12.81 2.99
N GLY A 276 9.36 12.24 4.19
CA GLY A 276 10.12 11.16 4.78
C GLY A 276 11.51 11.56 5.26
N ASP A 277 11.73 12.83 5.64
CA ASP A 277 13.03 13.38 6.08
C ASP A 277 13.27 13.30 7.59
N GLY A 278 12.32 12.76 8.34
CA GLY A 278 12.39 12.61 9.78
C GLY A 278 11.82 13.80 10.55
N ARG A 279 11.10 14.72 9.90
CA ARG A 279 10.52 15.92 10.52
C ARG A 279 9.12 16.17 9.97
N VAL A 280 8.24 16.67 10.83
CA VAL A 280 6.93 17.18 10.40
C VAL A 280 6.96 18.71 10.42
N ASP A 281 7.08 19.33 9.24
CA ASP A 281 7.22 20.76 9.08
C ASP A 281 6.38 21.35 7.92
N ALA A 282 6.74 22.56 7.48
CA ALA A 282 6.02 23.29 6.45
C ALA A 282 6.13 22.65 5.05
N ILE A 283 7.15 21.83 4.80
CA ILE A 283 7.33 21.07 3.55
C ILE A 283 6.25 19.98 3.48
N ASP A 284 6.00 19.26 4.56
CA ASP A 284 4.97 18.22 4.60
C ASP A 284 3.57 18.81 4.44
N LEU A 285 3.35 19.98 5.05
CA LEU A 285 2.11 20.71 4.85
C LEU A 285 1.91 21.12 3.38
N ALA A 286 2.99 21.47 2.68
CA ALA A 286 2.91 21.81 1.26
C ALA A 286 2.56 20.59 0.41
N ILE A 287 3.11 19.41 0.75
CA ILE A 287 2.75 18.14 0.11
C ILE A 287 1.28 17.81 0.36
N TRP A 288 0.81 17.87 1.60
CA TRP A 288 -0.61 17.67 1.91
C TRP A 288 -1.51 18.64 1.12
N ARG A 289 -1.17 19.95 1.10
CA ARG A 289 -1.94 20.96 0.34
C ARG A 289 -2.02 20.64 -1.15
N SER A 290 -0.93 20.14 -1.73
CA SER A 290 -0.90 19.80 -3.16
C SER A 290 -1.78 18.60 -3.50
N ASN A 291 -2.09 17.76 -2.50
CA ASN A 291 -2.93 16.58 -2.64
C ASN A 291 -4.33 16.77 -2.01
N PHE A 292 -4.68 17.95 -1.50
CA PHE A 292 -5.99 18.17 -0.88
C PHE A 292 -7.13 17.89 -1.85
N GLY A 293 -8.05 17.02 -1.45
CA GLY A 293 -9.15 16.52 -2.28
C GLY A 293 -8.76 15.38 -3.22
N ALA A 294 -7.51 14.89 -3.17
CA ALA A 294 -7.12 13.66 -3.83
C ALA A 294 -7.89 12.49 -3.19
N VAL A 295 -8.59 11.75 -4.05
CA VAL A 295 -9.19 10.48 -3.71
C VAL A 295 -8.46 9.46 -4.54
N SER A 296 -7.77 8.54 -3.89
CA SER A 296 -7.16 7.42 -4.60
C SER A 296 -8.31 6.52 -5.05
N SER A 297 -8.47 6.32 -6.36
CA SER A 297 -9.54 5.46 -6.87
C SER A 297 -9.03 4.03 -6.91
N ALA A 298 -9.69 3.14 -6.16
CA ALA A 298 -9.50 1.70 -6.28
C ALA A 298 -9.82 1.26 -7.71
N GLY A 299 -8.79 1.07 -8.53
CA GLY A 299 -8.94 0.69 -9.93
C GLY A 299 -8.36 1.72 -10.90
N GLY A 300 -7.05 1.89 -10.87
CA GLY A 300 -6.29 2.49 -11.98
C GLY A 300 -6.25 1.52 -13.17
N GLY A 301 -7.38 1.31 -13.84
CA GLY A 301 -7.35 0.88 -15.23
C GLY A 301 -6.61 1.95 -16.00
N ALA A 302 -5.53 1.58 -16.69
CA ALA A 302 -4.85 2.47 -17.61
C ALA A 302 -5.91 3.17 -18.48
N THR A 303 -5.89 4.50 -18.50
CA THR A 303 -6.62 5.25 -19.53
C THR A 303 -5.99 4.88 -20.86
N GLN A 304 -6.44 3.77 -21.44
CA GLN A 304 -6.17 3.45 -22.82
C GLN A 304 -6.76 4.62 -23.59
N LEU A 305 -5.89 5.47 -24.13
CA LEU A 305 -6.28 6.52 -25.07
C LEU A 305 -7.14 5.83 -26.12
N ILE A 306 -8.44 6.07 -26.08
CA ILE A 306 -9.36 5.61 -27.11
C ILE A 306 -8.82 6.23 -28.40
N PRO A 307 -8.34 5.45 -29.36
CA PRO A 307 -7.95 6.01 -30.64
C PRO A 307 -9.20 6.67 -31.21
N GLU A 308 -9.15 7.98 -31.40
CA GLU A 308 -10.27 8.68 -32.02
C GLU A 308 -10.57 7.97 -33.35
N PRO A 309 -11.84 7.58 -33.62
CA PRO A 309 -12.17 6.99 -34.89
C PRO A 309 -11.75 7.99 -35.96
N ALA A 310 -10.97 7.54 -36.95
CA ALA A 310 -10.48 8.34 -38.05
C ALA A 310 -11.65 8.87 -38.90
N ALA A 311 -12.36 9.88 -38.39
CA ALA A 311 -13.45 10.57 -39.07
C ALA A 311 -12.93 11.42 -40.25
N GLY A 312 -11.61 11.62 -40.34
CA GLY A 312 -10.96 12.32 -41.44
C GLY A 312 -10.71 11.50 -42.71
N ALA A 313 -10.85 10.16 -42.68
CA ALA A 313 -10.46 9.32 -43.83
C ALA A 313 -11.54 9.16 -44.92
N TRP A 314 -12.78 9.60 -44.69
CA TRP A 314 -13.90 9.38 -45.63
C TRP A 314 -14.29 10.59 -46.49
N LEU A 315 -13.65 11.75 -46.32
CA LEU A 315 -13.95 12.94 -47.14
C LEU A 315 -13.19 13.01 -48.48
N ALA A 316 -12.34 12.03 -48.80
CA ALA A 316 -11.60 12.01 -50.08
C ALA A 316 -12.28 11.21 -51.21
N ALA A 317 -13.49 10.69 -51.00
CA ALA A 317 -14.13 9.77 -51.96
C ALA A 317 -15.39 10.33 -52.64
N PHE A 318 -15.53 11.65 -52.86
CA PHE A 318 -16.54 12.17 -53.80
C PHE A 318 -16.11 13.50 -54.44
N VAL A 319 -15.36 13.41 -55.55
CA VAL A 319 -15.38 14.48 -56.57
C VAL A 319 -15.92 13.88 -57.87
N PRO A 320 -17.17 14.16 -58.25
CA PRO A 320 -17.70 13.74 -59.52
C PRO A 320 -17.13 14.62 -60.66
N TRP A 321 -16.67 13.91 -61.68
CA TRP A 321 -16.40 14.39 -63.03
C TRP A 321 -17.66 15.03 -63.63
N PHE A 322 -17.72 16.35 -63.79
CA PHE A 322 -18.44 16.98 -64.90
C PHE A 322 -17.88 18.37 -65.26
N ALA A 323 -17.32 18.42 -66.47
CA ALA A 323 -17.43 19.49 -67.46
C ALA A 323 -16.97 20.91 -67.11
N ARG A 324 -15.87 21.33 -67.74
CA ARG A 324 -15.86 22.58 -68.52
C ARG A 324 -15.21 22.35 -69.89
N ARG A 325 -16.06 22.43 -70.92
CA ARG A 325 -15.70 22.55 -72.34
C ARG A 325 -15.40 24.02 -72.68
N LYS A 326 -14.58 24.18 -73.75
CA LYS A 326 -14.27 25.36 -74.60
C LYS A 326 -13.19 26.30 -74.03
N SER A 327 -12.21 26.79 -74.81
CA SER A 327 -12.14 27.01 -76.26
C SER A 327 -10.71 26.98 -76.83
N ARG A 328 -10.64 26.63 -78.13
CA ARG A 328 -9.56 26.75 -79.12
C ARG A 328 -8.60 27.95 -78.94
N THR A 329 -7.32 27.72 -79.23
CA THR A 329 -6.56 28.25 -80.41
C THR A 329 -5.10 27.82 -80.34
N GLY A 330 -4.48 27.48 -81.49
CA GLY A 330 -3.02 27.58 -81.64
C GLY A 330 -2.37 26.42 -82.39
N SER A 331 -2.04 26.67 -83.65
CA SER A 331 -1.40 25.80 -84.64
C SER A 331 0.08 25.48 -84.38
N GLY A 332 0.58 24.39 -84.95
CA GLY A 332 2.01 24.07 -85.12
C GLY A 332 2.28 22.56 -84.99
N CYS A 333 2.09 21.74 -86.03
CA CYS A 333 3.04 21.44 -87.12
C CYS A 333 4.37 20.82 -86.62
N GLY A 334 4.54 19.50 -86.85
CA GLY A 334 5.85 18.83 -86.78
C GLY A 334 5.83 17.39 -86.25
N THR A 335 5.74 16.41 -87.16
CA THR A 335 6.26 15.03 -87.02
C THR A 335 7.50 14.90 -87.92
N PRO A 336 8.24 13.78 -87.93
CA PRO A 336 8.72 12.89 -86.84
C PRO A 336 10.24 12.58 -87.03
N HIS A 337 10.72 11.52 -86.38
CA HIS A 337 12.06 10.87 -86.47
C HIS A 337 13.04 11.30 -85.38
N GLY A 338 13.76 10.41 -84.69
CA GLY A 338 13.85 8.96 -84.81
C GLY A 338 14.76 8.40 -83.70
N LYS A 339 14.62 7.09 -83.49
CA LYS A 339 15.61 6.08 -83.08
C LYS A 339 16.95 6.51 -82.46
N GLY A 340 17.32 5.81 -81.38
CA GLY A 340 18.71 5.52 -80.99
C GLY A 340 19.09 6.12 -79.64
N ALA A 341 19.13 5.34 -78.55
CA ALA A 341 20.28 4.51 -78.14
C ALA A 341 21.35 5.31 -77.39
N THR A 342 21.41 5.08 -76.06
CA THR A 342 22.58 4.57 -75.35
C THR A 342 23.71 5.53 -74.90
N LEU A 343 23.99 5.45 -73.58
CA LEU A 343 25.26 5.68 -72.84
C LEU A 343 25.86 7.10 -72.81
N CYS A 344 25.78 7.77 -71.66
CA CYS A 344 26.80 7.75 -70.59
C CYS A 344 26.17 8.20 -69.27
#